data_AF-F0Y039-F1
#
_entry.id   AF-F0Y039-F1
#
_cell.length_a   1.000
_cell.length_b   1.000
_cell.length_c   1.000
_cell.angle_alpha   90.00
_cell.angle_beta   90.00
_cell.angle_gamma   90.00
#
_symmetry.space_group_name_H-M   'P 1'
#
loop_
_entity.id
_entity.type
_entity.pdbx_description
1 polymer ?
#
loop_
_entity_poly.entity_id
_entity_poly.type
_entity_poly.pdbx_seq_one_letter_code
_entity_poly.pdbx_strand_id
1 'polypeptide(L)'
;VSKAPAKAALAPTEHDVPAVIVGSGRIGSMLKSDGDAVMTSSSGWPADAPESGPIYVCTRNDALASVVAAVPEDRRADLCFLQNGMLGPFLEGQGLGDATQVLVYLAVAKLGETPTDGVTDANPEGLTAATGKWADAFASRLALKELTCHVKEGDAFAVAMLEKHVWICAFMLVGATHGCSVGDVERKHAAEFDALAAELLDAGAEALGVAVPAGAPERLKAYARTVAHFPTAVKEFEWRNGWFYKITNDAVAAGKEDPMPLHTQKLYDLELPLPVAWMAR
;
A
#
# COMPACT_ATOMS: atom_id res chain seq x y z
N VAL A 1 18.57 -29.23 21.63
CA VAL A 1 17.79 -28.35 20.73
C VAL A 1 18.58 -28.20 19.44
N SER A 2 18.20 -28.94 18.40
CA SER A 2 18.89 -28.89 17.09
C SER A 2 18.54 -27.56 16.42
N LYS A 3 19.55 -26.73 16.13
CA LYS A 3 19.37 -25.54 15.28
C LYS A 3 19.03 -26.04 13.88
N ALA A 4 17.86 -25.63 13.36
CA ALA A 4 17.54 -25.85 11.96
C ALA A 4 18.68 -25.29 11.08
N PRO A 5 19.09 -26.01 10.03
CA PRO A 5 20.12 -25.50 9.12
C PRO A 5 19.64 -24.19 8.50
N ALA A 6 20.53 -23.21 8.39
CA ALA A 6 20.27 -22.00 7.63
C ALA A 6 19.92 -22.42 6.19
N LYS A 7 18.74 -22.01 5.71
CA LYS A 7 18.36 -22.20 4.29
C LYS A 7 19.43 -21.55 3.42
N ALA A 8 19.87 -22.27 2.39
CA ALA A 8 20.74 -21.70 1.37
C ALA A 8 20.03 -20.51 0.71
N ALA A 9 20.75 -19.41 0.50
CA ALA A 9 20.23 -18.27 -0.24
C ALA A 9 19.81 -18.72 -1.65
N LEU A 10 18.63 -18.28 -2.09
CA LEU A 10 18.19 -18.49 -3.46
C LEU A 10 19.20 -17.83 -4.42
N ALA A 11 19.43 -18.47 -5.57
CA ALA A 11 20.32 -17.92 -6.59
C ALA A 11 19.83 -16.53 -7.04
N PRO A 12 20.73 -15.57 -7.33
CA PRO A 12 20.35 -14.27 -7.86
C PRO A 12 19.40 -14.43 -9.05
N THR A 13 18.31 -13.68 -9.05
CA THR A 13 17.40 -13.63 -10.20
C THR A 13 17.92 -12.58 -11.20
N GLU A 14 17.64 -12.74 -12.49
CA GLU A 14 18.18 -11.89 -13.57
C GLU A 14 17.93 -10.38 -13.35
N HIS A 15 16.87 -10.03 -12.62
CA HIS A 15 16.44 -8.64 -12.42
C HIS A 15 16.74 -8.07 -11.03
N ASP A 16 17.29 -8.85 -10.08
CA ASP A 16 17.64 -8.31 -8.77
C ASP A 16 18.97 -7.54 -8.83
N VAL A 17 18.92 -6.21 -8.64
CA VAL A 17 20.06 -5.30 -8.80
C VAL A 17 20.25 -4.42 -7.56
N PRO A 18 21.47 -3.93 -7.25
CA PRO A 18 21.68 -3.00 -6.13
C PRO A 18 20.71 -1.81 -6.14
N ALA A 19 20.22 -1.43 -4.97
CA ALA A 19 19.19 -0.43 -4.79
C ALA A 19 19.56 0.63 -3.74
N VAL A 20 18.77 1.70 -3.69
CA VAL A 20 18.73 2.60 -2.53
C VAL A 20 17.48 2.30 -1.72
N ILE A 21 17.63 1.99 -0.43
CA ILE A 21 16.51 1.77 0.49
C ILE A 21 16.24 3.07 1.26
N VAL A 22 15.08 3.68 1.06
CA VAL A 22 14.69 4.90 1.77
C VAL A 22 13.87 4.55 3.00
N GLY A 23 14.46 4.73 4.18
CA GLY A 23 13.86 4.42 5.47
C GLY A 23 14.22 3.01 5.96
N SER A 24 14.72 2.93 7.18
CA SER A 24 15.15 1.69 7.85
C SER A 24 14.05 1.09 8.74
N GLY A 25 12.79 1.26 8.34
CA GLY A 25 11.64 0.65 9.02
C GLY A 25 11.54 -0.85 8.72
N ARG A 26 10.45 -1.47 9.19
CA ARG A 26 10.22 -2.91 9.01
C ARG A 26 10.30 -3.38 7.56
N ILE A 27 9.69 -2.64 6.63
CA ILE A 27 9.72 -2.96 5.19
C ILE A 27 11.10 -2.71 4.60
N GLY A 28 11.71 -1.54 4.84
CA GLY A 28 13.03 -1.21 4.30
C GLY A 28 14.11 -2.19 4.77
N SER A 29 14.13 -2.53 6.06
CA SER A 29 15.06 -3.53 6.59
C SER A 29 14.80 -4.94 6.04
N MET A 30 13.54 -5.29 5.74
CA MET A 30 13.21 -6.56 5.10
C MET A 30 13.74 -6.60 3.65
N LEU A 31 13.60 -5.50 2.90
CA LEU A 31 14.02 -5.42 1.50
C LEU A 31 15.54 -5.35 1.34
N LYS A 32 16.25 -4.72 2.29
CA LYS A 32 17.69 -4.50 2.21
C LYS A 32 18.44 -5.82 1.93
N SER A 33 19.34 -5.76 0.95
CA SER A 33 20.30 -6.80 0.60
C SER A 33 21.74 -6.25 0.62
N ASP A 34 22.71 -7.12 0.35
CA ASP A 34 24.12 -6.74 0.15
C ASP A 34 24.26 -5.89 -1.11
N GLY A 35 25.10 -4.85 -1.05
CA GLY A 35 25.27 -3.88 -2.14
C GLY A 35 24.23 -2.76 -2.18
N ASP A 36 23.15 -2.85 -1.39
CA ASP A 36 22.19 -1.75 -1.26
C ASP A 36 22.71 -0.64 -0.33
N ALA A 37 22.50 0.61 -0.75
CA ALA A 37 22.70 1.80 0.08
C ALA A 37 21.41 2.15 0.86
N VAL A 38 21.54 2.93 1.95
CA VAL A 38 20.40 3.31 2.79
C VAL A 38 20.32 4.82 2.94
N MET A 39 19.16 5.38 2.60
CA MET A 39 18.82 6.78 2.85
C MET A 39 17.86 6.88 4.05
N THR A 40 18.16 7.77 4.99
CA THR A 40 17.25 8.15 6.08
C THR A 40 17.03 9.67 6.06
N SER A 41 16.09 10.16 6.86
CA SER A 41 15.84 11.59 7.00
C SER A 41 17.05 12.38 7.51
N SER A 42 18.00 11.74 8.20
CA SER A 42 19.20 12.37 8.74
C SER A 42 20.45 12.17 7.88
N SER A 43 20.47 11.18 6.98
CA SER A 43 21.65 10.92 6.14
C SER A 43 21.65 11.70 4.83
N GLY A 44 20.48 12.01 4.28
CA GLY A 44 20.37 12.48 2.89
C GLY A 44 20.80 11.40 1.89
N TRP A 45 21.03 11.82 0.64
CA TRP A 45 21.42 10.92 -0.45
C TRP A 45 22.74 10.19 -0.13
N PRO A 46 22.81 8.84 -0.20
CA PRO A 46 23.99 8.10 0.21
C PRO A 46 25.19 8.30 -0.72
N ALA A 47 26.39 8.42 -0.16
CA ALA A 47 27.63 8.54 -0.93
C ALA A 47 28.01 7.23 -1.64
N ASP A 48 27.55 6.10 -1.12
CA ASP A 48 27.68 4.75 -1.66
C ASP A 48 26.46 4.32 -2.49
N ALA A 49 25.59 5.26 -2.88
CA ALA A 49 24.44 4.95 -3.72
C ALA A 49 24.88 4.32 -5.06
N PRO A 50 24.26 3.20 -5.49
CA PRO A 50 24.50 2.64 -6.81
C PRO A 50 24.24 3.65 -7.93
N GLU A 51 25.04 3.61 -9.00
CA GLU A 51 24.89 4.52 -10.15
C GLU A 51 23.54 4.38 -10.84
N SER A 52 22.94 3.18 -10.81
CA SER A 52 21.63 2.87 -11.37
C SER A 52 20.91 1.85 -10.47
N GLY A 53 19.62 1.64 -10.72
CA GLY A 53 18.80 0.70 -9.95
C GLY A 53 17.65 1.40 -9.21
N PRO A 54 16.75 0.61 -8.62
CA PRO A 54 15.54 1.10 -7.98
C PRO A 54 15.82 1.85 -6.67
N ILE A 55 14.93 2.77 -6.33
CA ILE A 55 14.93 3.51 -5.07
C ILE A 55 13.65 3.17 -4.32
N TYR A 56 13.71 2.19 -3.42
CA TYR A 56 12.54 1.70 -2.68
C TYR A 56 12.17 2.64 -1.54
N VAL A 57 11.07 3.37 -1.72
CA VAL A 57 10.55 4.32 -0.72
C VAL A 57 9.76 3.59 0.35
N CYS A 58 10.38 3.37 1.50
CA CYS A 58 9.82 2.61 2.63
C CYS A 58 9.42 3.50 3.82
N THR A 59 9.24 4.80 3.58
CA THR A 59 8.77 5.78 4.58
C THR A 59 7.24 5.85 4.61
N ARG A 60 6.69 6.64 5.54
CA ARG A 60 5.26 7.00 5.55
C ARG A 60 4.95 8.06 4.50
N ASN A 61 3.66 8.24 4.22
CA ASN A 61 3.19 9.17 3.18
C ASN A 61 3.58 10.62 3.46
N ASP A 62 3.63 11.03 4.73
CA ASP A 62 3.99 12.41 5.14
C ASP A 62 5.45 12.80 4.85
N ALA A 63 6.31 11.83 4.56
CA ALA A 63 7.71 12.07 4.21
C ALA A 63 7.95 12.12 2.69
N LEU A 64 6.96 11.77 1.85
CA LEU A 64 7.17 11.57 0.41
C LEU A 64 7.73 12.81 -0.29
N ALA A 65 7.18 13.99 -0.03
CA ALA A 65 7.65 15.23 -0.63
C ALA A 65 9.13 15.49 -0.31
N SER A 66 9.53 15.30 0.94
CA SER A 66 10.94 15.46 1.35
C SER A 66 11.86 14.40 0.75
N VAL A 67 11.37 13.18 0.55
CA VAL A 67 12.13 12.10 -0.10
C VAL A 67 12.39 12.46 -1.56
N VAL A 68 11.35 12.87 -2.30
CA VAL A 68 11.48 13.28 -3.71
C VAL A 68 12.46 14.45 -3.85
N ALA A 69 12.41 15.42 -2.95
CA ALA A 69 13.32 16.56 -2.95
C ALA A 69 14.79 16.17 -2.65
N ALA A 70 15.00 15.15 -1.81
CA ALA A 70 16.33 14.68 -1.44
C ALA A 70 16.98 13.75 -2.49
N VAL A 71 16.19 13.15 -3.39
CA VAL A 71 16.69 12.31 -4.48
C VAL A 71 17.22 13.19 -5.63
N PRO A 72 18.43 12.92 -6.16
CA PRO A 72 18.96 13.58 -7.35
C PRO A 72 17.95 13.58 -8.50
N GLU A 73 17.82 14.70 -9.19
CA GLU A 73 16.77 14.92 -10.19
C GLU A 73 16.79 13.87 -11.30
N ASP A 74 17.99 13.51 -11.77
CA ASP A 74 18.24 12.47 -12.78
C ASP A 74 17.91 11.04 -12.31
N ARG A 75 17.76 10.84 -11.00
CA ARG A 75 17.42 9.56 -10.37
C ARG A 75 15.96 9.47 -9.93
N ARG A 76 15.17 10.55 -10.00
CA ARG A 76 13.76 10.52 -9.54
C ARG A 76 12.87 9.54 -10.30
N ALA A 77 13.17 9.28 -11.58
CA ALA A 77 12.49 8.26 -12.38
C ALA A 77 12.73 6.82 -11.86
N ASP A 78 13.66 6.62 -10.93
CA ASP A 78 13.93 5.33 -10.29
C ASP A 78 13.20 5.13 -8.96
N LEU A 79 12.39 6.10 -8.53
CA LEU A 79 11.58 5.99 -7.32
C LEU A 79 10.52 4.88 -7.45
N CYS A 80 10.50 4.02 -6.44
CA CYS A 80 9.51 2.96 -6.26
C CYS A 80 8.70 3.25 -4.99
N PHE A 81 7.42 3.55 -5.14
CA PHE A 81 6.54 3.93 -4.03
C PHE A 81 5.81 2.70 -3.47
N LEU A 82 6.03 2.40 -2.18
CA LEU A 82 5.46 1.23 -1.48
C LEU A 82 4.34 1.61 -0.50
N GLN A 83 3.89 2.86 -0.56
CA GLN A 83 2.95 3.44 0.38
C GLN A 83 1.55 2.84 0.22
N ASN A 84 0.79 2.84 1.31
CA ASN A 84 -0.64 2.58 1.24
C ASN A 84 -1.39 3.86 0.84
N GLY A 85 -2.55 3.71 0.23
CA GLY A 85 -3.38 4.83 -0.19
C GLY A 85 -3.33 5.11 -1.69
N MET A 86 -4.09 6.11 -2.14
CA MET A 86 -4.10 6.58 -3.51
C MET A 86 -3.05 7.67 -3.70
N LEU A 87 -1.98 7.37 -4.43
CA LEU A 87 -0.85 8.28 -4.63
C LEU A 87 -0.96 9.10 -5.93
N GLY A 88 -1.85 8.74 -6.85
CA GLY A 88 -1.95 9.32 -8.20
C GLY A 88 -1.82 10.84 -8.25
N PRO A 89 -2.70 11.61 -7.56
CA PRO A 89 -2.63 13.07 -7.57
C PRO A 89 -1.30 13.65 -7.07
N PHE A 90 -0.69 13.03 -6.05
CA PHE A 90 0.63 13.45 -5.56
C PHE A 90 1.71 13.16 -6.60
N LEU A 91 1.73 11.96 -7.18
CA LEU A 91 2.72 11.56 -8.16
C LEU A 91 2.63 12.44 -9.41
N GLU A 92 1.44 12.70 -9.93
CA GLU A 92 1.19 13.63 -11.02
C GLU A 92 1.73 15.03 -10.69
N GLY A 93 1.42 15.56 -9.50
CA GLY A 93 1.91 16.86 -9.04
C GLY A 93 3.43 16.95 -8.90
N GLN A 94 4.13 15.83 -8.74
CA GLN A 94 5.60 15.75 -8.73
C GLN A 94 6.21 15.45 -10.10
N GLY A 95 5.40 15.27 -11.16
CA GLY A 95 5.87 14.82 -12.47
C GLY A 95 6.34 13.36 -12.48
N LEU A 96 5.79 12.53 -11.58
CA LEU A 96 6.16 11.13 -11.32
C LEU A 96 5.00 10.16 -11.60
N GLY A 97 4.07 10.51 -12.50
CA GLY A 97 2.92 9.66 -12.83
C GLY A 97 3.31 8.26 -13.34
N ASP A 98 4.44 8.14 -14.01
CA ASP A 98 4.99 6.87 -14.53
C ASP A 98 5.96 6.18 -13.57
N ALA A 99 6.11 6.69 -12.34
CA ALA A 99 6.99 6.09 -11.35
C ALA A 99 6.51 4.69 -10.95
N THR A 100 7.45 3.86 -10.51
CA THR A 100 7.12 2.50 -10.09
C THR A 100 6.26 2.55 -8.82
N GLN A 101 5.15 1.82 -8.82
CA GLN A 101 4.25 1.71 -7.67
C GLN A 101 4.10 0.27 -7.23
N VAL A 102 4.01 0.07 -5.92
CA VAL A 102 3.97 -1.26 -5.31
C VAL A 102 2.83 -1.35 -4.29
N LEU A 103 1.92 -2.26 -4.56
CA LEU A 103 0.82 -2.66 -3.70
C LEU A 103 1.25 -3.79 -2.78
N VAL A 104 1.98 -3.44 -1.72
CA VAL A 104 2.48 -4.37 -0.70
C VAL A 104 1.33 -5.09 0.06
N TYR A 105 1.18 -6.39 -0.11
CA TYR A 105 0.31 -7.28 0.70
C TYR A 105 1.18 -8.26 1.48
N LEU A 106 2.04 -7.75 2.35
CA LEU A 106 2.84 -8.57 3.26
C LEU A 106 2.91 -7.88 4.61
N ALA A 107 3.13 -8.67 5.65
CA ALA A 107 3.19 -8.18 7.02
C ALA A 107 4.52 -8.56 7.65
N VAL A 108 5.22 -7.56 8.16
CA VAL A 108 6.37 -7.75 9.05
C VAL A 108 5.90 -7.37 10.46
N ALA A 109 5.67 -8.35 11.32
CA ALA A 109 5.12 -8.11 12.65
C ALA A 109 6.12 -7.30 13.50
N LYS A 110 7.40 -7.69 13.52
CA LYS A 110 8.49 -6.92 14.16
C LYS A 110 9.74 -6.84 13.29
N LEU A 111 10.58 -5.86 13.60
CA LEU A 111 11.85 -5.65 12.88
C LEU A 111 12.73 -6.92 12.95
N GLY A 112 13.16 -7.41 11.79
CA GLY A 112 13.97 -8.62 11.67
C GLY A 112 13.21 -9.94 11.70
N GLU A 113 11.89 -9.93 11.90
CA GLU A 113 11.06 -11.14 11.76
C GLU A 113 10.79 -11.46 10.28
N THR A 114 10.62 -12.74 9.98
CA THR A 114 10.25 -13.20 8.63
C THR A 114 8.91 -12.59 8.23
N PRO A 115 8.82 -11.97 7.03
CA PRO A 115 7.55 -11.46 6.51
C PRO A 115 6.53 -12.58 6.32
N THR A 116 5.27 -12.28 6.60
CA THR A 116 4.11 -13.08 6.19
C THR A 116 3.66 -12.59 4.82
N ASP A 117 3.60 -13.48 3.84
CA ASP A 117 3.17 -13.17 2.48
C ASP A 117 1.65 -12.98 2.37
N GLY A 118 1.21 -12.37 1.27
CA GLY A 118 -0.19 -12.12 0.93
C GLY A 118 -0.89 -13.31 0.29
N VAL A 119 -0.38 -14.51 0.49
CA VAL A 119 -0.96 -15.76 -0.02
C VAL A 119 -2.16 -16.14 0.84
N THR A 120 -3.30 -16.41 0.21
CA THR A 120 -4.55 -16.76 0.90
C THR A 120 -5.22 -17.95 0.22
N ASP A 121 -6.30 -18.46 0.81
CA ASP A 121 -7.16 -19.48 0.19
C ASP A 121 -7.88 -18.96 -1.06
N ALA A 122 -8.18 -17.66 -1.13
CA ALA A 122 -8.79 -17.03 -2.30
C ALA A 122 -7.77 -16.57 -3.36
N ASN A 123 -6.51 -16.40 -2.96
CA ASN A 123 -5.39 -15.97 -3.81
C ASN A 123 -4.12 -16.77 -3.46
N PRO A 124 -4.06 -18.06 -3.87
CA PRO A 124 -2.89 -18.91 -3.62
C PRO A 124 -1.62 -18.41 -4.31
N GLU A 125 -1.76 -17.56 -5.32
CA GLU A 125 -0.67 -16.91 -6.06
C GLU A 125 -0.09 -15.67 -5.35
N GLY A 126 -0.77 -15.16 -4.33
CA GLY A 126 -0.40 -13.93 -3.64
C GLY A 126 -1.18 -12.69 -4.09
N LEU A 127 -1.06 -11.61 -3.32
CA LEU A 127 -1.78 -10.35 -3.57
C LEU A 127 -0.86 -9.17 -3.88
N THR A 128 0.43 -9.26 -3.52
CA THR A 128 1.37 -8.16 -3.74
C THR A 128 1.52 -7.90 -5.24
N ALA A 129 1.40 -6.65 -5.67
CA ALA A 129 1.53 -6.28 -7.07
C ALA A 129 2.43 -5.06 -7.27
N ALA A 130 3.08 -4.95 -8.41
CA ALA A 130 3.91 -3.81 -8.80
C ALA A 130 3.63 -3.43 -10.27
N THR A 131 3.89 -2.17 -10.62
CA THR A 131 3.81 -1.63 -11.99
C THR A 131 4.94 -0.64 -12.24
N GLY A 132 5.32 -0.47 -13.51
CA GLY A 132 6.29 0.52 -13.94
C GLY A 132 7.73 0.01 -14.03
N LYS A 133 8.65 0.94 -14.29
CA LYS A 133 10.05 0.67 -14.68
C LYS A 133 10.77 -0.42 -13.86
N TRP A 134 10.58 -0.45 -12.55
CA TRP A 134 11.29 -1.33 -11.63
C TRP A 134 10.41 -2.43 -11.03
N ALA A 135 9.24 -2.71 -11.62
CA ALA A 135 8.32 -3.73 -11.13
C ALA A 135 8.94 -5.13 -11.13
N ASP A 136 9.62 -5.52 -12.21
CA ASP A 136 10.32 -6.81 -12.31
C ASP A 136 11.44 -6.93 -11.27
N ALA A 137 12.22 -5.86 -11.07
CA ALA A 137 13.29 -5.84 -10.06
C ALA A 137 12.72 -6.02 -8.64
N PHE A 138 11.59 -5.38 -8.34
CA PHE A 138 10.90 -5.56 -7.06
C PHE A 138 10.36 -6.99 -6.89
N ALA A 139 9.74 -7.55 -7.94
CA ALA A 139 9.24 -8.92 -7.92
C ALA A 139 10.37 -9.94 -7.70
N SER A 140 11.49 -9.77 -8.41
CA SER A 140 12.73 -10.51 -8.21
C SER A 140 13.26 -10.43 -6.79
N ARG A 141 13.23 -9.24 -6.18
CA ARG A 141 13.66 -9.02 -4.79
C ARG A 141 12.80 -9.77 -3.78
N LEU A 142 11.48 -9.79 -4.00
CA LEU A 142 10.57 -10.56 -3.16
C LEU A 142 10.74 -12.07 -3.35
N ALA A 143 10.95 -12.53 -4.59
CA ALA A 143 11.17 -13.94 -4.89
C ALA A 143 12.40 -14.52 -4.16
N LEU A 144 13.50 -13.75 -4.05
CA LEU A 144 14.69 -14.14 -3.27
C LEU A 144 14.41 -14.34 -1.76
N LYS A 145 13.29 -13.82 -1.28
CA LYS A 145 12.81 -13.96 0.10
C LYS A 145 11.63 -14.93 0.21
N GLU A 146 11.37 -15.73 -0.83
CA GLU A 146 10.25 -16.66 -0.94
C GLU A 146 8.88 -15.97 -0.80
N LEU A 147 8.78 -14.72 -1.29
CA LEU A 147 7.56 -13.93 -1.30
C LEU A 147 7.04 -13.72 -2.73
N THR A 148 5.73 -13.59 -2.85
CA THR A 148 5.02 -13.40 -4.12
C THR A 148 4.92 -11.93 -4.52
N CYS A 149 4.95 -11.68 -5.83
CA CYS A 149 4.70 -10.37 -6.42
C CYS A 149 4.23 -10.53 -7.87
N HIS A 150 3.19 -9.80 -8.25
CA HIS A 150 2.69 -9.77 -9.63
C HIS A 150 3.03 -8.44 -10.29
N VAL A 151 3.71 -8.50 -11.43
CA VAL A 151 3.82 -7.33 -12.31
C VAL A 151 2.51 -7.19 -13.07
N LYS A 152 1.84 -6.05 -12.90
CA LYS A 152 0.55 -5.72 -13.51
C LYS A 152 0.64 -4.36 -14.17
N GLU A 153 -0.10 -4.18 -15.25
CA GLU A 153 -0.12 -2.94 -16.02
C GLU A 153 -1.57 -2.49 -16.28
N GLY A 154 -1.76 -1.20 -16.53
CA GLY A 154 -3.07 -0.60 -16.86
C GLY A 154 -4.19 -0.97 -15.88
N ASP A 155 -5.35 -1.32 -16.41
CA ASP A 155 -6.55 -1.66 -15.63
C ASP A 155 -6.31 -2.77 -14.61
N ALA A 156 -5.45 -3.76 -14.93
CA ALA A 156 -5.16 -4.85 -14.00
C ALA A 156 -4.45 -4.36 -12.73
N PHE A 157 -3.56 -3.37 -12.85
CA PHE A 157 -2.94 -2.73 -11.69
C PHE A 157 -3.92 -1.78 -10.99
N ALA A 158 -4.70 -1.00 -11.74
CA ALA A 158 -5.68 -0.07 -11.17
C ALA A 158 -6.76 -0.79 -10.35
N VAL A 159 -7.25 -1.95 -10.81
CA VAL A 159 -8.17 -2.81 -10.05
C VAL A 159 -7.51 -3.33 -8.77
N ALA A 160 -6.26 -3.82 -8.85
CA ALA A 160 -5.53 -4.30 -7.66
C ALA A 160 -5.30 -3.17 -6.65
N MET A 161 -5.01 -1.95 -7.14
CA MET A 161 -4.83 -0.75 -6.33
C MET A 161 -6.12 -0.40 -5.61
N LEU A 162 -7.24 -0.39 -6.33
CA LEU A 162 -8.56 -0.14 -5.75
C LEU A 162 -8.92 -1.19 -4.70
N GLU A 163 -8.76 -2.48 -4.98
CA GLU A 163 -9.05 -3.54 -4.01
C GLU A 163 -8.22 -3.38 -2.72
N LYS A 164 -6.92 -3.08 -2.85
CA LYS A 164 -6.06 -2.80 -1.69
C LYS A 164 -6.50 -1.58 -0.92
N HIS A 165 -6.90 -0.54 -1.63
CA HIS A 165 -7.34 0.70 -1.04
C HIS A 165 -8.68 0.53 -0.30
N VAL A 166 -9.63 -0.19 -0.89
CA VAL A 166 -10.89 -0.56 -0.24
C VAL A 166 -10.62 -1.42 0.99
N TRP A 167 -9.75 -2.43 0.89
CA TRP A 167 -9.41 -3.28 2.03
C TRP A 167 -8.98 -2.46 3.24
N ILE A 168 -7.99 -1.57 3.05
CA ILE A 168 -7.46 -0.80 4.17
C ILE A 168 -8.43 0.26 4.65
N CYS A 169 -9.25 0.85 3.78
CA CYS A 169 -10.23 1.85 4.18
C CYS A 169 -11.39 1.21 4.96
N ALA A 170 -12.01 0.17 4.42
CA ALA A 170 -13.18 -0.47 5.01
C ALA A 170 -12.85 -1.21 6.32
N PHE A 171 -11.83 -2.08 6.33
CA PHE A 171 -11.47 -2.81 7.56
C PHE A 171 -11.07 -1.88 8.70
N MET A 172 -10.27 -0.85 8.40
CA MET A 172 -9.80 0.06 9.43
C MET A 172 -10.92 0.97 9.93
N LEU A 173 -11.85 1.38 9.05
CA LEU A 173 -12.97 2.24 9.42
C LEU A 173 -14.02 1.49 10.27
N VAL A 174 -14.44 0.30 9.82
CA VAL A 174 -15.36 -0.55 10.60
C VAL A 174 -14.73 -0.93 11.94
N GLY A 175 -13.47 -1.38 11.93
CA GLY A 175 -12.82 -1.77 13.17
C GLY A 175 -12.62 -0.61 14.15
N ALA A 176 -12.31 0.60 13.65
CA ALA A 176 -12.19 1.78 14.51
C ALA A 176 -13.53 2.16 15.14
N THR A 177 -14.64 2.00 14.40
CA THR A 177 -16.01 2.22 14.91
C THR A 177 -16.33 1.28 16.09
N HIS A 178 -15.83 0.04 16.05
CA HIS A 178 -16.08 -0.97 17.09
C HIS A 178 -14.92 -1.16 18.09
N GLY A 179 -13.82 -0.42 17.94
CA GLY A 179 -12.61 -0.55 18.75
C GLY A 179 -11.98 -1.95 18.70
N CYS A 180 -11.99 -2.63 17.54
CA CYS A 180 -11.64 -4.05 17.44
C CYS A 180 -10.50 -4.37 16.45
N SER A 181 -10.08 -5.64 16.40
CA SER A 181 -9.03 -6.10 15.48
C SER A 181 -9.56 -6.35 14.07
N VAL A 182 -8.67 -6.43 13.08
CA VAL A 182 -9.03 -6.80 11.69
C VAL A 182 -9.80 -8.12 11.64
N GLY A 183 -9.39 -9.11 12.43
CA GLY A 183 -10.08 -10.40 12.50
C GLY A 183 -11.43 -10.32 13.22
N ASP A 184 -11.63 -9.38 14.14
CA ASP A 184 -12.96 -9.16 14.72
C ASP A 184 -13.92 -8.52 13.72
N VAL A 185 -13.44 -7.60 12.87
CA VAL A 185 -14.25 -7.07 11.77
C VAL A 185 -14.70 -8.22 10.86
N GLU A 186 -13.76 -9.06 10.42
CA GLU A 186 -14.06 -10.19 9.52
C GLU A 186 -15.04 -11.21 10.14
N ARG A 187 -14.95 -11.48 11.45
CA ARG A 187 -15.81 -12.48 12.10
C ARG A 187 -17.14 -11.94 12.62
N LYS A 188 -17.17 -10.73 13.15
CA LYS A 188 -18.31 -10.17 13.91
C LYS A 188 -19.04 -9.07 13.16
N HIS A 189 -18.37 -8.41 12.23
CA HIS A 189 -18.90 -7.25 11.50
C HIS A 189 -18.80 -7.44 9.97
N ALA A 190 -18.82 -8.70 9.51
CA ALA A 190 -18.67 -9.04 8.09
C ALA A 190 -19.70 -8.35 7.19
N ALA A 191 -20.97 -8.32 7.60
CA ALA A 191 -22.04 -7.69 6.82
C ALA A 191 -21.86 -6.17 6.69
N GLU A 192 -21.34 -5.53 7.74
CA GLU A 192 -21.04 -4.09 7.74
C GLU A 192 -19.82 -3.78 6.88
N PHE A 193 -18.80 -4.64 6.93
CA PHE A 193 -17.68 -4.60 6.01
C PHE A 193 -18.14 -4.79 4.56
N ASP A 194 -18.97 -5.78 4.26
CA ASP A 194 -19.42 -6.08 2.89
C ASP A 194 -20.23 -4.91 2.31
N ALA A 195 -21.12 -4.30 3.09
CA ALA A 195 -21.89 -3.12 2.68
C ALA A 195 -20.99 -1.90 2.40
N LEU A 196 -20.06 -1.61 3.30
CA LEU A 196 -19.12 -0.51 3.12
C LEU A 196 -18.18 -0.75 1.94
N ALA A 197 -17.63 -1.96 1.81
CA ALA A 197 -16.74 -2.32 0.72
C ALA A 197 -17.43 -2.22 -0.64
N ALA A 198 -18.73 -2.56 -0.73
CA ALA A 198 -19.51 -2.39 -1.96
C ALA A 198 -19.57 -0.93 -2.40
N GLU A 199 -19.95 0.00 -1.50
CA GLU A 199 -19.97 1.45 -1.83
C GLU A 199 -18.60 1.95 -2.31
N LEU A 200 -17.53 1.58 -1.59
CA LEU A 200 -16.18 2.02 -1.92
C LEU A 200 -15.68 1.42 -3.24
N LEU A 201 -16.02 0.17 -3.53
CA LEU A 201 -15.67 -0.47 -4.81
C LEU A 201 -16.40 0.19 -5.96
N ASP A 202 -17.71 0.44 -5.83
CA ASP A 202 -18.52 1.02 -6.90
C ASP A 202 -18.07 2.44 -7.23
N ALA A 203 -18.00 3.32 -6.23
CA ALA A 203 -17.57 4.71 -6.43
C ALA A 203 -16.10 4.81 -6.85
N GLY A 204 -15.23 3.97 -6.28
CA GLY A 204 -13.82 3.94 -6.64
C GLY A 204 -13.58 3.41 -8.05
N ALA A 205 -14.36 2.43 -8.50
CA ALA A 205 -14.30 1.90 -9.86
C ALA A 205 -14.75 2.94 -10.89
N GLU A 206 -15.83 3.66 -10.60
CA GLU A 206 -16.27 4.79 -11.43
C GLU A 206 -15.20 5.87 -11.51
N ALA A 207 -14.62 6.27 -10.37
CA ALA A 207 -13.59 7.31 -10.32
C ALA A 207 -12.30 6.94 -11.07
N LEU A 208 -11.94 5.66 -11.09
CA LEU A 208 -10.76 5.15 -11.80
C LEU A 208 -11.06 4.72 -13.25
N GLY A 209 -12.34 4.66 -13.65
CA GLY A 209 -12.75 4.18 -14.96
C GLY A 209 -12.47 2.70 -15.21
N VAL A 210 -12.50 1.86 -14.16
CA VAL A 210 -12.18 0.42 -14.23
C VAL A 210 -13.39 -0.45 -13.90
N ALA A 211 -13.37 -1.70 -14.35
CA ALA A 211 -14.34 -2.71 -13.97
C ALA A 211 -13.75 -3.68 -12.92
N VAL A 212 -14.35 -3.74 -11.74
CA VAL A 212 -13.90 -4.65 -10.66
C VAL A 212 -14.48 -6.05 -10.87
N PRO A 213 -13.65 -7.11 -10.88
CA PRO A 213 -14.15 -8.48 -10.94
C PRO A 213 -14.96 -8.85 -9.68
N ALA A 214 -16.01 -9.64 -9.89
CA ALA A 214 -16.81 -10.20 -8.80
C ALA A 214 -15.94 -10.92 -7.74
N GLY A 215 -16.45 -10.96 -6.50
CA GLY A 215 -15.78 -11.65 -5.39
C GLY A 215 -14.67 -10.86 -4.70
N ALA A 216 -14.50 -9.57 -5.02
CA ALA A 216 -13.55 -8.70 -4.32
C ALA A 216 -13.73 -8.74 -2.78
N PRO A 217 -14.94 -8.57 -2.20
CA PRO A 217 -15.10 -8.63 -0.75
C PRO A 217 -14.60 -9.92 -0.10
N GLU A 218 -14.76 -11.08 -0.77
CA GLU A 218 -14.25 -12.35 -0.24
C GLU A 218 -12.73 -12.46 -0.31
N ARG A 219 -12.09 -12.00 -1.41
CA ARG A 219 -10.62 -11.90 -1.48
C ARG A 219 -10.07 -11.02 -0.36
N LEU A 220 -10.75 -9.90 -0.11
CA LEU A 220 -10.38 -8.96 0.95
C LEU A 220 -10.52 -9.56 2.36
N LYS A 221 -11.60 -10.30 2.64
CA LYS A 221 -11.77 -11.04 3.90
C LYS A 221 -10.74 -12.17 4.05
N ALA A 222 -10.40 -12.86 2.97
CA ALA A 222 -9.34 -13.87 2.97
C ALA A 222 -7.99 -13.31 3.44
N TYR A 223 -7.60 -12.14 2.92
CA TYR A 223 -6.40 -11.48 3.41
C TYR A 223 -6.53 -11.05 4.88
N ALA A 224 -7.69 -10.51 5.29
CA ALA A 224 -7.93 -10.10 6.68
C ALA A 224 -7.71 -11.24 7.69
N ARG A 225 -8.04 -12.49 7.33
CA ARG A 225 -7.77 -13.67 8.16
C ARG A 225 -6.28 -13.89 8.41
N THR A 226 -5.41 -13.61 7.44
CA THR A 226 -3.94 -13.75 7.58
C THR A 226 -3.33 -12.73 8.55
N VAL A 227 -3.96 -11.55 8.64
CA VAL A 227 -3.53 -10.43 9.48
C VAL A 227 -4.52 -10.14 10.61
N ALA A 228 -5.25 -11.16 11.06
CA ALA A 228 -6.39 -11.03 11.98
C ALA A 228 -6.08 -10.31 13.31
N HIS A 229 -4.84 -10.39 13.78
CA HIS A 229 -4.40 -9.81 15.06
C HIS A 229 -4.08 -8.31 14.99
N PHE A 230 -4.01 -7.71 13.80
CA PHE A 230 -3.64 -6.31 13.66
C PHE A 230 -4.74 -5.39 14.24
N PRO A 231 -4.36 -4.36 15.03
CA PRO A 231 -5.31 -3.38 15.51
C PRO A 231 -5.79 -2.51 14.36
N THR A 232 -7.06 -2.12 14.40
CA THR A 232 -7.62 -1.20 13.41
C THR A 232 -7.47 0.24 13.88
N ALA A 233 -7.18 1.12 12.93
CA ALA A 233 -7.13 2.56 13.15
C ALA A 233 -7.16 3.29 11.80
N VAL A 234 -7.94 4.36 11.73
CA VAL A 234 -7.89 5.27 10.58
C VAL A 234 -6.60 6.09 10.65
N LYS A 235 -5.75 5.96 9.63
CA LYS A 235 -4.43 6.59 9.53
C LYS A 235 -4.22 7.13 8.14
N GLU A 236 -3.30 8.08 7.98
CA GLU A 236 -2.94 8.67 6.68
C GLU A 236 -4.20 9.09 5.91
N PHE A 237 -5.10 9.79 6.62
CA PHE A 237 -6.49 10.00 6.20
C PHE A 237 -6.56 10.49 4.75
N GLU A 238 -5.88 11.59 4.42
CA GLU A 238 -5.83 12.19 3.08
C GLU A 238 -5.59 11.16 1.97
N TRP A 239 -4.68 10.22 2.19
CA TRP A 239 -4.26 9.22 1.23
C TRP A 239 -5.15 7.97 1.22
N ARG A 240 -5.93 7.76 2.29
CA ARG A 240 -6.80 6.60 2.49
C ARG A 240 -8.25 7.03 2.36
N ASN A 241 -9.00 7.03 3.47
CA ASN A 241 -10.42 7.41 3.49
C ASN A 241 -10.69 8.82 2.95
N GLY A 242 -9.71 9.72 2.99
CA GLY A 242 -9.78 11.07 2.44
C GLY A 242 -9.92 11.11 0.91
N TRP A 243 -9.37 10.12 0.20
CA TRP A 243 -9.56 10.01 -1.25
C TRP A 243 -11.03 9.73 -1.59
N PHE A 244 -11.64 8.74 -0.92
CA PHE A 244 -13.08 8.48 -1.03
C PHE A 244 -13.92 9.67 -0.58
N TYR A 245 -13.59 10.27 0.57
CA TYR A 245 -14.33 11.43 1.05
C TYR A 245 -14.27 12.62 0.06
N LYS A 246 -13.18 12.78 -0.68
CA LYS A 246 -13.09 13.78 -1.75
C LYS A 246 -14.10 13.49 -2.87
N ILE A 247 -14.28 12.23 -3.27
CA ILE A 247 -15.28 11.83 -4.28
C ILE A 247 -16.69 12.25 -3.83
N THR A 248 -17.03 12.00 -2.56
CA THR A 248 -18.30 12.46 -1.98
C THR A 248 -18.43 13.98 -2.04
N ASN A 249 -17.42 14.72 -1.59
CA ASN A 249 -17.46 16.19 -1.60
C ASN A 249 -17.62 16.75 -3.01
N ASP A 250 -16.91 16.20 -3.99
CA ASP A 250 -17.00 16.62 -5.39
C ASP A 250 -18.40 16.36 -5.96
N ALA A 251 -19.00 15.20 -5.65
CA ALA A 251 -20.36 14.86 -6.08
C ALA A 251 -21.41 15.81 -5.48
N VAL A 252 -21.33 16.06 -4.16
CA VAL A 252 -22.25 16.97 -3.45
C VAL A 252 -22.08 18.40 -3.95
N ALA A 253 -20.85 18.87 -4.17
CA ALA A 253 -20.58 20.19 -4.73
C ALA A 253 -21.15 20.35 -6.15
N ALA A 254 -21.23 19.27 -6.92
CA ALA A 254 -21.89 19.22 -8.22
C ALA A 254 -23.43 19.07 -8.13
N GLY A 255 -24.01 19.08 -6.93
CA GLY A 255 -25.45 18.93 -6.71
C GLY A 255 -25.98 17.51 -6.87
N LYS A 256 -25.10 16.49 -6.86
CA LYS A 256 -25.48 15.08 -6.85
C LYS A 256 -25.65 14.57 -5.42
N GLU A 257 -26.27 13.40 -5.28
CA GLU A 257 -26.31 12.68 -4.01
C GLU A 257 -24.91 12.18 -3.62
N ASP A 258 -24.70 11.91 -2.33
CA ASP A 258 -23.48 11.27 -1.84
C ASP A 258 -23.41 9.82 -2.39
N PRO A 259 -22.37 9.47 -3.17
CA PRO A 259 -22.23 8.13 -3.73
C PRO A 259 -21.84 7.06 -2.69
N MET A 260 -21.38 7.46 -1.50
CA MET A 260 -20.92 6.55 -0.45
C MET A 260 -21.47 6.95 0.94
N PRO A 261 -22.80 6.97 1.12
CA PRO A 261 -23.41 7.51 2.34
C PRO A 261 -23.04 6.74 3.61
N LEU A 262 -22.81 5.41 3.55
CA LEU A 262 -22.36 4.66 4.72
C LEU A 262 -20.93 5.03 5.09
N HIS A 263 -20.04 5.20 4.10
CA HIS A 263 -18.68 5.66 4.35
C HIS A 263 -18.66 7.04 5.00
N THR A 264 -19.37 8.00 4.42
CA THR A 264 -19.46 9.37 4.92
C THR A 264 -20.01 9.42 6.34
N GLN A 265 -21.10 8.70 6.62
CA GLN A 265 -21.67 8.66 7.96
C GLN A 265 -20.68 8.11 8.98
N LYS A 266 -19.96 7.04 8.64
CA LYS A 266 -18.93 6.46 9.53
C LYS A 266 -17.78 7.40 9.81
N LEU A 267 -17.38 8.20 8.82
CA LEU A 267 -16.38 9.23 9.05
C LEU A 267 -16.91 10.25 10.07
N TYR A 268 -18.14 10.73 9.91
CA TYR A 268 -18.74 11.67 10.87
C TYR A 268 -18.92 11.09 12.28
N ASP A 269 -19.32 9.83 12.40
CA ASP A 269 -19.45 9.15 13.70
C ASP A 269 -18.11 9.06 14.44
N LEU A 270 -17.00 9.01 13.70
CA LEU A 270 -15.63 9.05 14.23
C LEU A 270 -15.03 10.45 14.31
N GLU A 271 -15.84 11.49 14.09
CA GLU A 271 -15.41 12.90 14.05
C GLU A 271 -14.32 13.18 12.99
N LEU A 272 -14.39 12.48 11.85
CA LEU A 272 -13.51 12.63 10.70
C LEU A 272 -14.23 13.30 9.51
N PRO A 273 -13.52 14.08 8.66
CA PRO A 273 -12.13 14.50 8.82
C PRO A 273 -11.98 15.46 10.03
N LEU A 274 -10.85 15.35 10.73
CA LEU A 274 -10.53 16.29 11.82
C LEU A 274 -10.45 17.73 11.27
N PRO A 275 -10.92 18.75 12.01
CA PRO A 275 -10.89 20.14 11.55
C PRO A 275 -9.50 20.60 11.08
N VAL A 276 -9.34 20.74 9.76
CA VAL A 276 -8.46 21.61 8.95
C VAL A 276 -7.05 21.94 9.48
N ALA A 277 -6.39 21.08 10.25
CA ALA A 277 -4.96 21.22 10.51
C ALA A 277 -4.08 20.80 9.32
N TRP A 278 -4.68 20.30 8.23
CA TRP A 278 -4.00 19.58 7.14
C TRP A 278 -4.12 20.21 5.75
N MET A 279 -4.86 21.32 5.58
CA MET A 279 -4.89 22.08 4.30
C MET A 279 -3.85 23.21 4.24
N ALA A 280 -2.95 23.29 5.23
CA ALA A 280 -1.92 24.31 5.28
C ALA A 280 -0.59 23.72 5.76
N ARG A 281 0.05 22.88 4.94
CA ARG A 281 1.52 22.73 4.85
C ARG A 281 1.91 22.35 3.44
#